data_AF-A0A350M6R0-F1
#
_entry.id   AF-A0A350M6R0-F1
#
_cell.length_a   1.000
_cell.length_b   1.000
_cell.length_c   1.000
_cell.angle_alpha   90.00
_cell.angle_beta   90.00
_cell.angle_gamma   90.00
#
_symmetry.space_group_name_H-M   'P 1'
#
loop_
_entity.id
_entity.type
_entity.pdbx_description
1 polymer ?
#
loop_
_entity_poly.entity_id
_entity_poly.type
_entity_poly.pdbx_seq_one_letter_code
_entity_poly.pdbx_strand_id
1 'polypeptide(L)'
;MDRFRKYIIVFLILLISPVFTSCRNGQKITYKCQGAESIVRYTAANGKIVEEEIDPPIRMGDDYWEKTVYVSTDVEIIQLLVSPQQVSSVACSIYVGNMEVLWEESDGGLMLYLTKDQIQHPEKLTFTAPALTILNKDAPDVCSFYLEKGPLNADAEWKNDLLLGRSEMEYGESYQIRGLPIGKYSLLAEDCKGKYMLGVGNSLAYSGEDATLSLYRPGDRPANGFGISNESSRKICKVVIDADTLDEPVNVLTPNSIINENKMHIFGVAIGPHAPDVILDFSVIACDGASMSVKNLKVPNMNMPILTVTDELLEKSAVVDGSANFSLLRFDGIYYVPEAGYFHYLRFYKDGTVVDGSFRDKPEKAVDRIKKDGHEFLAEGEYVLFDDGRLDFTTSSSARSVKYYGIAKGNQLELHLHSHINDFQTDYVYNFYEHWDLYP
;
A
#
# COMPACT_ATOMS: atom_id res chain seq x y z
N MET A 1 -51.92 -7.67 44.60
CA MET A 1 -52.21 -8.01 43.18
C MET A 1 -51.56 -7.05 42.18
N ASP A 2 -51.35 -5.75 42.48
CA ASP A 2 -50.72 -4.81 41.52
C ASP A 2 -49.24 -5.02 41.21
N ARG A 3 -48.46 -5.65 42.12
CA ARG A 3 -47.05 -5.97 41.82
C ARG A 3 -46.89 -7.13 40.82
N PHE A 4 -47.87 -8.01 40.68
CA PHE A 4 -47.81 -9.14 39.75
C PHE A 4 -48.10 -8.73 38.29
N ARG A 5 -48.87 -7.65 38.07
CA ARG A 5 -49.16 -7.14 36.73
C ARG A 5 -47.97 -6.43 36.06
N LYS A 6 -47.08 -5.80 36.82
CA LYS A 6 -45.89 -5.14 36.26
C LYS A 6 -44.85 -6.14 35.74
N TYR A 7 -44.69 -7.31 36.37
CA TYR A 7 -43.74 -8.32 35.88
C TYR A 7 -44.24 -9.05 34.63
N ILE A 8 -45.56 -9.27 34.50
CA ILE A 8 -46.12 -9.92 33.30
C ILE A 8 -45.98 -9.03 32.06
N ILE A 9 -46.10 -7.70 32.19
CA ILE A 9 -45.94 -6.77 31.06
C ILE A 9 -44.47 -6.68 30.61
N VAL A 10 -43.50 -6.72 31.54
CA VAL A 10 -42.07 -6.75 31.17
C VAL A 10 -41.69 -8.08 30.52
N PHE A 11 -42.26 -9.20 30.99
CA PHE A 11 -42.03 -10.52 30.37
C PHE A 11 -42.71 -10.67 28.99
N LEU A 12 -43.86 -10.02 28.77
CA LEU A 12 -44.54 -10.05 27.47
C LEU A 12 -43.87 -9.12 26.44
N ILE A 13 -43.28 -7.99 26.85
CA ILE A 13 -42.56 -7.08 25.94
C ILE A 13 -41.22 -7.71 25.49
N LEU A 14 -40.59 -8.56 26.30
CA LEU A 14 -39.41 -9.33 25.89
C LEU A 14 -39.73 -10.50 24.93
N LEU A 15 -40.99 -10.98 24.91
CA LEU A 15 -41.42 -12.05 23.99
C LEU A 15 -42.00 -11.53 22.67
N ILE A 16 -42.22 -10.22 22.52
CA ILE A 16 -42.80 -9.59 21.31
C ILE A 16 -41.91 -8.43 20.84
N SER A 17 -40.58 -8.58 20.91
CA SER A 17 -39.68 -7.73 20.14
C SER A 17 -39.38 -8.42 18.80
N PRO A 18 -39.95 -7.98 17.67
CA PRO A 18 -39.77 -8.60 16.36
C PRO A 18 -38.37 -8.40 15.75
N VAL A 19 -37.38 -7.96 16.54
CA VAL A 19 -36.01 -7.69 16.06
C VAL A 19 -35.16 -8.96 15.98
N PHE A 20 -35.57 -10.09 16.56
CA PHE A 20 -34.77 -11.33 16.58
C PHE A 20 -35.30 -12.50 15.75
N THR A 21 -36.45 -12.37 15.09
CA THR A 21 -37.06 -13.50 14.33
C THR A 21 -36.62 -13.62 12.87
N SER A 22 -35.85 -12.68 12.30
CA SER A 22 -35.42 -12.78 10.88
C SER A 22 -34.10 -13.51 10.66
N CYS A 23 -33.32 -13.86 11.69
CA CYS A 23 -32.05 -14.58 11.53
C CYS A 23 -32.18 -16.11 11.55
N ARG A 24 -33.35 -16.70 11.28
CA ARG A 24 -33.49 -18.17 11.23
C ARG A 24 -32.71 -18.85 10.08
N ASN A 25 -32.24 -18.08 9.10
CA ASN A 25 -31.45 -18.58 7.97
C ASN A 25 -29.98 -18.12 8.00
N GLY A 26 -29.50 -17.59 9.13
CA GLY A 26 -28.10 -17.19 9.28
C GLY A 26 -27.17 -18.38 9.50
N GLN A 27 -25.94 -18.27 9.00
CA GLN A 27 -24.88 -19.24 9.27
C GLN A 27 -24.34 -19.01 10.69
N LYS A 28 -24.26 -20.08 11.48
CA LYS A 28 -23.74 -20.04 12.85
C LYS A 28 -22.22 -19.97 12.80
N ILE A 29 -21.62 -18.96 13.42
CA ILE A 29 -20.17 -18.86 13.59
C ILE A 29 -19.87 -18.80 15.08
N THR A 30 -19.00 -19.69 15.54
CA THR A 30 -18.62 -19.80 16.95
C THR A 30 -17.13 -19.55 17.07
N TYR A 31 -16.74 -18.58 17.89
CA TYR A 31 -15.36 -18.32 18.28
C TYR A 31 -15.12 -18.94 19.64
N LYS A 32 -14.00 -19.63 19.79
CA LYS A 32 -13.54 -20.20 21.05
C LYS A 32 -12.10 -19.80 21.26
N CYS A 33 -11.83 -18.88 22.17
CA CYS A 33 -10.49 -18.34 22.37
C CYS A 33 -10.03 -18.48 23.82
N GLN A 34 -8.74 -18.69 23.98
CA GLN A 34 -7.99 -18.65 25.23
C GLN A 34 -7.24 -17.32 25.29
N GLY A 35 -7.42 -16.57 26.38
CA GLY A 35 -6.78 -15.26 26.55
C GLY A 35 -7.79 -14.14 26.75
N ALA A 36 -7.24 -12.96 27.10
CA ALA A 36 -7.95 -11.79 27.62
C ALA A 36 -8.91 -11.12 26.61
N GLU A 37 -9.35 -9.89 26.94
CA GLU A 37 -10.34 -9.09 26.22
C GLU A 37 -10.23 -9.18 24.70
N SER A 38 -11.37 -9.42 24.06
CA SER A 38 -11.43 -9.67 22.63
C SER A 38 -12.50 -8.80 22.01
N ILE A 39 -12.19 -8.24 20.84
CA ILE A 39 -13.14 -7.43 20.08
C ILE A 39 -13.51 -8.23 18.84
N VAL A 40 -14.77 -8.64 18.74
CA VAL A 40 -15.26 -9.27 17.51
C VAL A 40 -15.78 -8.18 16.61
N ARG A 41 -15.16 -8.02 15.43
CA ARG A 41 -15.71 -7.18 14.37
C ARG A 41 -16.19 -8.00 13.19
N TYR A 42 -17.30 -7.58 12.63
CA TYR A 42 -17.73 -8.13 11.36
C TYR A 42 -18.40 -7.06 10.53
N THR A 43 -18.13 -7.10 9.23
CA THR A 43 -18.78 -6.21 8.28
C THR A 43 -20.02 -6.92 7.75
N ALA A 44 -21.19 -6.45 8.15
CA ALA A 44 -22.45 -6.98 7.64
C ALA A 44 -22.56 -6.73 6.12
N ALA A 45 -23.40 -7.51 5.42
CA ALA A 45 -23.60 -7.44 3.97
C ALA A 45 -23.94 -6.04 3.43
N ASN A 46 -24.49 -5.16 4.28
CA ASN A 46 -24.81 -3.78 3.94
C ASN A 46 -23.64 -2.80 4.17
N GLY A 47 -22.42 -3.31 4.38
CA GLY A 47 -21.23 -2.52 4.69
C GLY A 47 -21.18 -1.97 6.12
N LYS A 48 -22.20 -2.23 6.95
CA LYS A 48 -22.19 -1.78 8.34
C LYS A 48 -21.20 -2.62 9.15
N ILE A 49 -20.18 -1.98 9.68
CA ILE A 49 -19.29 -2.57 10.67
C ILE A 49 -20.09 -2.73 11.97
N VAL A 50 -20.15 -3.96 12.47
CA VAL A 50 -20.62 -4.26 13.81
C VAL A 50 -19.41 -4.64 14.63
N GLU A 51 -19.26 -3.95 15.75
CA GLU A 51 -18.22 -4.17 16.74
C GLU A 51 -18.88 -4.60 18.04
N GLU A 52 -18.48 -5.76 18.54
CA GLU A 52 -18.95 -6.28 19.81
C GLU A 52 -17.72 -6.59 20.67
N GLU A 53 -17.59 -5.84 21.76
CA GLU A 53 -16.60 -6.08 22.79
C GLU A 53 -17.02 -7.30 23.61
N ILE A 54 -16.10 -8.25 23.79
CA ILE A 54 -16.32 -9.45 24.59
C ILE A 54 -15.49 -9.34 25.85
N ASP A 55 -16.19 -9.09 26.96
CA ASP A 55 -15.64 -9.23 28.30
C ASP A 55 -15.37 -10.73 28.57
N PRO A 56 -14.11 -11.14 28.77
CA PRO A 56 -13.80 -12.52 29.08
C PRO A 56 -14.35 -12.86 30.47
N PRO A 57 -14.80 -14.11 30.71
CA PRO A 57 -15.19 -14.54 32.04
C PRO A 57 -13.99 -14.43 33.00
N ILE A 58 -14.21 -13.82 34.17
CA ILE A 58 -13.20 -13.40 35.17
C ILE A 58 -12.34 -14.55 35.76
N ARG A 59 -12.52 -15.81 35.34
CA ARG A 59 -11.82 -16.95 35.94
C ARG A 59 -10.66 -17.43 35.08
N MET A 60 -9.45 -17.32 35.64
CA MET A 60 -8.22 -17.91 35.09
C MET A 60 -8.19 -19.42 35.39
N GLY A 61 -8.46 -20.22 34.35
CA GLY A 61 -8.21 -21.65 34.20
C GLY A 61 -7.92 -21.94 32.72
N ASP A 62 -7.98 -23.20 32.26
CA ASP A 62 -8.03 -23.57 30.82
C ASP A 62 -9.35 -23.09 30.14
N ASP A 63 -9.94 -22.02 30.66
CA ASP A 63 -11.28 -21.53 30.38
C ASP A 63 -11.22 -20.71 29.08
N TYR A 64 -11.44 -21.39 27.97
CA TYR A 64 -11.80 -20.73 26.72
C TYR A 64 -13.13 -20.01 26.91
N TRP A 65 -13.23 -18.77 26.44
CA TRP A 65 -14.53 -18.15 26.24
C TRP A 65 -15.09 -18.59 24.89
N GLU A 66 -16.41 -18.76 24.82
CA GLU A 66 -17.11 -19.13 23.59
C GLU A 66 -18.14 -18.06 23.25
N LYS A 67 -18.08 -17.55 22.02
CA LYS A 67 -19.09 -16.63 21.48
C LYS A 67 -19.66 -17.20 20.20
N THR A 68 -20.98 -17.29 20.12
CA THR A 68 -21.66 -17.60 18.87
C THR A 68 -22.31 -16.33 18.30
N VAL A 69 -22.03 -16.05 17.04
CA VAL A 69 -22.72 -15.04 16.23
C VAL A 69 -23.47 -15.73 15.09
N TYR A 70 -24.61 -15.17 14.68
CA TYR A 70 -25.35 -15.62 13.51
C TYR A 70 -25.20 -14.58 12.42
N VAL A 71 -24.49 -14.94 11.35
CA VAL A 71 -24.25 -14.03 10.23
C VAL A 71 -25.19 -14.34 9.08
N SER A 72 -25.61 -13.32 8.34
CA SER A 72 -26.34 -13.52 7.08
C SER A 72 -25.44 -14.25 6.07
N THR A 73 -26.02 -15.00 5.14
CA THR A 73 -25.29 -15.63 4.02
C THR A 73 -24.60 -14.64 3.09
N ASP A 74 -24.96 -13.35 3.20
CA ASP A 74 -24.45 -12.26 2.38
C ASP A 74 -23.26 -11.53 3.01
N VAL A 75 -22.76 -11.96 4.16
CA VAL A 75 -21.57 -11.35 4.79
C VAL A 75 -20.33 -11.57 3.91
N GLU A 76 -19.60 -10.48 3.65
CA GLU A 76 -18.40 -10.52 2.80
C GLU A 76 -17.15 -10.92 3.58
N ILE A 77 -16.95 -10.31 4.75
CA ILE A 77 -15.75 -10.46 5.56
C ILE A 77 -16.11 -10.41 7.05
N ILE A 78 -15.52 -11.33 7.81
CA ILE A 78 -15.54 -11.34 9.26
C ILE A 78 -14.10 -11.17 9.75
N GLN A 79 -13.91 -10.29 10.73
CA GLN A 79 -12.60 -9.95 11.29
C GLN A 79 -12.60 -10.18 12.80
N LEU A 80 -12.03 -11.28 13.26
CA LEU A 80 -11.83 -11.49 14.68
C LEU A 80 -10.56 -10.76 15.13
N LEU A 81 -10.68 -9.93 16.16
CA LEU A 81 -9.57 -9.23 16.79
C LEU A 81 -9.41 -9.70 18.23
N VAL A 82 -8.28 -10.32 18.55
CA VAL A 82 -7.98 -10.73 19.92
C VAL A 82 -6.68 -10.08 20.36
N SER A 83 -6.73 -9.34 21.48
CA SER A 83 -5.58 -8.63 22.02
C SER A 83 -5.17 -9.26 23.36
N PRO A 84 -3.91 -9.71 23.52
CA PRO A 84 -3.42 -10.21 24.79
C PRO A 84 -3.05 -9.03 25.70
N GLN A 85 -4.00 -8.49 26.46
CA GLN A 85 -3.62 -7.50 27.48
C GLN A 85 -2.84 -8.11 28.67
N GLN A 86 -2.97 -9.41 28.94
CA GLN A 86 -2.40 -10.03 30.15
C GLN A 86 -1.91 -11.48 29.99
N VAL A 87 -1.86 -12.01 28.76
CA VAL A 87 -1.42 -13.38 28.48
C VAL A 87 -0.27 -13.36 27.48
N SER A 88 0.67 -14.29 27.61
CA SER A 88 1.82 -14.37 26.70
C SER A 88 1.45 -14.91 25.32
N SER A 89 0.36 -15.69 25.22
CA SER A 89 -0.15 -16.21 23.96
C SER A 89 -1.69 -16.21 23.94
N VAL A 90 -2.24 -16.14 22.74
CA VAL A 90 -3.67 -16.25 22.43
C VAL A 90 -3.84 -17.44 21.51
N ALA A 91 -4.78 -18.34 21.83
CA ALA A 91 -5.17 -19.43 20.95
C ALA A 91 -6.66 -19.33 20.65
N CYS A 92 -7.05 -19.30 19.38
CA CYS A 92 -8.44 -19.20 18.96
C CYS A 92 -8.80 -20.27 17.94
N SER A 93 -9.95 -20.91 18.17
CA SER A 93 -10.68 -21.69 17.19
C SER A 93 -11.85 -20.89 16.65
N ILE A 94 -12.08 -20.92 15.34
CA ILE A 94 -13.31 -20.48 14.70
C ILE A 94 -14.03 -21.70 14.15
N TYR A 95 -15.33 -21.79 14.41
CA TYR A 95 -16.21 -22.81 13.89
C TYR A 95 -17.27 -22.19 12.99
N VAL A 96 -17.54 -22.81 11.84
CA VAL A 96 -18.68 -22.51 10.97
C VAL A 96 -19.64 -23.69 11.06
N GLY A 97 -20.83 -23.46 11.62
CA GLY A 97 -21.73 -24.53 12.03
C GLY A 97 -21.14 -25.35 13.18
N ASN A 98 -20.75 -26.59 12.89
CA ASN A 98 -20.09 -27.50 13.83
C ASN A 98 -18.68 -27.91 13.35
N MET A 99 -18.18 -27.30 12.28
CA MET A 99 -16.87 -27.60 11.71
C MET A 99 -15.86 -26.55 12.18
N GLU A 100 -14.74 -26.98 12.72
CA GLU A 100 -13.61 -26.10 13.01
C GLU A 100 -12.98 -25.67 11.69
N VAL A 101 -13.04 -24.38 11.41
CA VAL A 101 -12.59 -23.78 10.15
C VAL A 101 -11.29 -23.01 10.30
N LEU A 102 -10.84 -22.75 11.53
CA LEU A 102 -9.59 -22.07 11.82
C LEU A 102 -9.17 -22.37 13.24
N TRP A 103 -7.90 -22.70 13.43
CA TRP A 103 -7.23 -22.75 14.71
C TRP A 103 -5.91 -22.02 14.54
N GLU A 104 -5.64 -21.03 15.38
CA GLU A 104 -4.39 -20.28 15.33
C GLU A 104 -3.97 -19.93 16.75
N GLU A 105 -2.66 -20.01 17.00
CA GLU A 105 -2.01 -19.59 18.24
C GLU A 105 -0.96 -18.52 17.91
N SER A 106 -0.93 -17.45 18.67
CA SER A 106 0.00 -16.33 18.48
C SER A 106 0.54 -15.88 19.83
N ASP A 107 1.85 -15.59 19.90
CA ASP A 107 2.53 -14.97 21.05
C ASP A 107 2.22 -13.45 21.14
N GLY A 108 1.01 -13.05 20.73
CA GLY A 108 0.63 -11.67 20.50
C GLY A 108 -0.83 -11.54 20.09
N GLY A 109 -1.21 -10.35 19.61
CA GLY A 109 -2.51 -10.12 19.02
C GLY A 109 -2.80 -11.08 17.89
N LEU A 110 -4.03 -11.59 17.84
CA LEU A 110 -4.50 -12.47 16.80
C LEU A 110 -5.55 -11.76 15.95
N MET A 111 -5.30 -11.68 14.65
CA MET A 111 -6.25 -11.18 13.68
C MET A 111 -6.61 -12.30 12.70
N LEU A 112 -7.89 -12.69 12.66
CA LEU A 112 -8.38 -13.72 11.76
C LEU A 112 -9.42 -13.16 10.81
N TYR A 113 -9.26 -13.45 9.53
CA TYR A 113 -10.20 -13.08 8.48
C TYR A 113 -10.89 -14.32 7.91
N LEU A 114 -12.22 -14.29 7.86
CA LEU A 114 -13.00 -15.23 7.07
C LEU A 114 -13.71 -14.50 5.93
N THR A 115 -13.45 -14.94 4.71
CA THR A 115 -14.13 -14.47 3.50
C THR A 115 -15.46 -15.19 3.32
N LYS A 116 -16.35 -14.60 2.52
CA LYS A 116 -17.63 -15.20 2.13
C LYS A 116 -17.49 -16.64 1.63
N ASP A 117 -16.52 -16.91 0.76
CA ASP A 117 -16.32 -18.25 0.19
C ASP A 117 -15.94 -19.27 1.27
N GLN A 118 -15.13 -18.87 2.25
CA GLN A 118 -14.74 -19.72 3.38
C GLN A 118 -15.91 -19.99 4.33
N ILE A 119 -16.79 -19.01 4.50
CA ILE A 119 -18.02 -19.17 5.28
C ILE A 119 -18.98 -20.13 4.55
N GLN A 120 -19.14 -19.99 3.23
CA GLN A 120 -20.07 -20.80 2.44
C GLN A 120 -19.56 -22.22 2.14
N HIS A 121 -18.23 -22.42 2.10
CA HIS A 121 -17.57 -23.69 1.79
C HIS A 121 -16.48 -24.04 2.81
N PRO A 122 -16.83 -24.23 4.10
CA PRO A 122 -15.86 -24.51 5.15
C PRO A 122 -15.06 -25.79 4.89
N GLU A 123 -15.61 -26.75 4.14
CA GLU A 123 -14.96 -27.99 3.75
C GLU A 123 -13.79 -27.82 2.76
N LYS A 124 -13.71 -26.66 2.08
CA LYS A 124 -12.65 -26.36 1.10
C LYS A 124 -11.49 -25.59 1.70
N LEU A 125 -11.51 -25.32 2.99
CA LEU A 125 -10.45 -24.61 3.68
C LEU A 125 -9.19 -25.47 3.76
N THR A 126 -8.21 -25.15 2.93
CA THR A 126 -6.83 -25.59 3.11
C THR A 126 -6.10 -24.56 3.96
N PHE A 127 -5.59 -25.01 5.11
CA PHE A 127 -5.09 -24.19 6.22
C PHE A 127 -3.80 -23.41 6.00
N THR A 128 -3.25 -23.39 4.80
CA THR A 128 -2.14 -22.49 4.47
C THR A 128 -2.71 -21.16 4.00
N ALA A 129 -3.28 -20.39 4.93
CA ALA A 129 -3.61 -19.01 4.64
C ALA A 129 -2.30 -18.24 4.44
N PRO A 130 -2.14 -17.53 3.33
CA PRO A 130 -0.94 -16.76 3.04
C PRO A 130 -0.73 -15.70 4.13
N ALA A 131 0.53 -15.53 4.54
CA ALA A 131 0.94 -14.64 5.60
C ALA A 131 1.64 -13.40 5.04
N LEU A 132 1.17 -12.22 5.46
CA LEU A 132 1.92 -10.98 5.34
C LEU A 132 2.80 -10.81 6.58
N THR A 133 4.10 -10.97 6.42
CA THR A 133 5.09 -10.74 7.47
C THR A 133 5.55 -9.28 7.43
N ILE A 134 5.32 -8.53 8.48
CA ILE A 134 5.87 -7.19 8.69
C ILE A 134 7.19 -7.37 9.45
N LEU A 135 8.30 -6.89 8.90
CA LEU A 135 9.62 -7.00 9.51
C LEU A 135 10.13 -5.60 9.83
N ASN A 136 10.37 -5.28 11.10
CA ASN A 136 11.08 -4.06 11.47
C ASN A 136 12.58 -4.26 11.21
N LYS A 137 13.05 -3.87 10.03
CA LYS A 137 14.42 -4.21 9.60
C LYS A 137 15.45 -3.20 10.08
N ASP A 138 15.18 -1.91 9.88
CA ASP A 138 16.11 -0.82 10.21
C ASP A 138 15.40 0.43 10.74
N ALA A 139 14.18 0.28 11.23
CA ALA A 139 13.36 1.38 11.69
C ALA A 139 13.50 1.57 13.22
N PRO A 140 13.15 2.74 13.79
CA PRO A 140 12.93 2.86 15.23
C PRO A 140 11.84 1.88 15.69
N ASP A 141 11.70 1.69 17.00
CA ASP A 141 10.65 0.82 17.54
C ASP A 141 9.27 1.29 17.05
N VAL A 142 8.51 0.36 16.47
CA VAL A 142 7.20 0.65 15.89
C VAL A 142 6.18 0.45 16.99
N CYS A 143 5.48 1.51 17.37
CA CYS A 143 4.47 1.44 18.43
C CYS A 143 3.04 1.35 17.88
N SER A 144 2.82 1.81 16.65
CA SER A 144 1.52 1.68 15.99
C SER A 144 1.72 1.26 14.53
N PHE A 145 0.95 0.27 14.07
CA PHE A 145 0.91 -0.13 12.67
C PHE A 145 -0.53 -0.30 12.23
N TYR A 146 -0.95 0.38 11.18
CA TYR A 146 -2.32 0.36 10.69
C TYR A 146 -2.38 -0.18 9.26
N LEU A 147 -3.39 -1.01 9.00
CA LEU A 147 -3.68 -1.58 7.68
C LEU A 147 -5.18 -1.48 7.44
N GLU A 148 -5.57 -0.75 6.40
CA GLU A 148 -6.97 -0.59 6.03
C GLU A 148 -7.19 -1.01 4.58
N LYS A 149 -8.26 -1.75 4.30
CA LYS A 149 -8.55 -2.23 2.95
C LYS A 149 -9.13 -1.09 2.11
N GLY A 150 -8.53 -0.84 0.95
CA GLY A 150 -8.92 0.22 0.01
C GLY A 150 -8.11 1.52 0.15
N PRO A 151 -8.37 2.50 -0.72
CA PRO A 151 -7.77 3.82 -0.61
C PRO A 151 -8.37 4.54 0.60
N LEU A 152 -7.52 5.07 1.47
CA LEU A 152 -7.98 5.98 2.51
C LEU A 152 -8.33 7.33 1.93
N ASN A 153 -9.49 7.84 2.34
CA ASN A 153 -9.78 9.26 2.19
C ASN A 153 -8.83 10.03 3.11
N ALA A 154 -8.37 11.22 2.70
CA ALA A 154 -7.43 12.02 3.48
C ALA A 154 -7.95 12.36 4.90
N ASP A 155 -9.27 12.35 5.08
CA ASP A 155 -9.95 12.64 6.35
C ASP A 155 -10.35 11.38 7.13
N ALA A 156 -10.00 10.19 6.66
CA ALA A 156 -10.33 8.95 7.34
C ALA A 156 -9.44 8.79 8.58
N GLU A 157 -10.08 8.74 9.76
CA GLU A 157 -9.40 8.38 11.00
C GLU A 157 -8.95 6.93 10.95
N TRP A 158 -7.67 6.68 11.25
CA TRP A 158 -7.12 5.34 11.43
C TRP A 158 -7.63 4.75 12.74
N LYS A 159 -8.52 3.77 12.64
CA LYS A 159 -9.27 3.31 13.83
C LYS A 159 -8.59 2.21 14.62
N ASN A 160 -7.66 1.44 14.02
CA ASN A 160 -7.14 0.21 14.65
C ASN A 160 -5.66 0.01 14.39
N ASP A 161 -4.91 0.05 15.47
CA ASP A 161 -3.55 -0.46 15.49
C ASP A 161 -3.59 -2.00 15.41
N LEU A 162 -2.84 -2.55 14.46
CA LEU A 162 -2.65 -3.98 14.22
C LEU A 162 -1.59 -4.60 15.13
N LEU A 163 -0.81 -3.81 15.87
CA LEU A 163 0.09 -4.37 16.87
C LEU A 163 -0.65 -4.93 18.08
N LEU A 164 -1.98 -4.75 18.14
CA LEU A 164 -2.97 -5.57 18.87
C LEU A 164 -2.53 -6.11 20.22
N GLY A 165 -1.88 -5.29 21.04
CA GLY A 165 -1.53 -5.64 22.42
C GLY A 165 -0.04 -5.82 22.68
N ARG A 166 0.84 -5.80 21.67
CA ARG A 166 2.26 -5.54 21.91
C ARG A 166 2.46 -4.04 22.13
N SER A 167 3.29 -3.68 23.10
CA SER A 167 3.64 -2.28 23.37
C SER A 167 4.53 -1.68 22.27
N GLU A 168 5.31 -2.52 21.58
CA GLU A 168 6.27 -2.11 20.56
C GLU A 168 6.71 -3.32 19.71
N MET A 169 7.15 -3.05 18.47
CA MET A 169 7.93 -3.96 17.64
C MET A 169 9.36 -3.43 17.54
N GLU A 170 10.27 -4.10 18.23
CA GLU A 170 11.68 -3.72 18.30
C GLU A 170 12.41 -3.95 16.96
N TYR A 171 13.61 -3.38 16.85
CA TYR A 171 14.51 -3.66 15.74
C TYR A 171 14.76 -5.17 15.56
N GLY A 172 14.56 -5.66 14.33
CA GLY A 172 14.74 -7.05 13.94
C GLY A 172 13.53 -7.95 14.19
N GLU A 173 12.51 -7.45 14.88
CA GLU A 173 11.28 -8.22 15.13
C GLU A 173 10.38 -8.26 13.90
N SER A 174 9.52 -9.29 13.87
CA SER A 174 8.51 -9.45 12.83
C SER A 174 7.14 -9.79 13.39
N TYR A 175 6.09 -9.33 12.71
CA TYR A 175 4.70 -9.63 13.01
C TYR A 175 4.01 -10.25 11.78
N GLN A 176 3.24 -11.32 11.96
CA GLN A 176 2.56 -11.99 10.85
C GLN A 176 1.06 -11.74 10.88
N ILE A 177 0.51 -11.31 9.74
CA ILE A 177 -0.91 -11.19 9.50
C ILE A 177 -1.32 -12.32 8.55
N ARG A 178 -2.21 -13.21 9.02
CA ARG A 178 -2.72 -14.33 8.22
C ARG A 178 -4.13 -14.09 7.72
N GLY A 179 -4.46 -14.71 6.60
CA GLY A 179 -5.81 -14.68 6.03
C GLY A 179 -6.20 -13.34 5.42
N LEU A 180 -5.24 -12.42 5.24
CA LEU A 180 -5.52 -11.13 4.64
C LEU A 180 -6.15 -11.33 3.24
N PRO A 181 -7.34 -10.77 2.98
CA PRO A 181 -7.96 -10.90 1.66
C PRO A 181 -7.07 -10.33 0.54
N ILE A 182 -7.20 -10.87 -0.67
CA ILE A 182 -6.56 -10.25 -1.85
C ILE A 182 -7.14 -8.85 -2.03
N GLY A 183 -6.26 -7.86 -2.26
CA GLY A 183 -6.71 -6.48 -2.47
C GLY A 183 -5.63 -5.42 -2.31
N LYS A 184 -6.06 -4.17 -2.43
CA LYS A 184 -5.23 -3.00 -2.11
C LYS A 184 -5.49 -2.58 -0.67
N TYR A 185 -4.43 -2.23 0.02
CA TYR A 185 -4.43 -1.80 1.41
C TYR A 185 -3.69 -0.50 1.56
N SER A 186 -4.19 0.42 2.38
CA SER A 186 -3.45 1.58 2.84
C SER A 186 -2.70 1.22 4.12
N LEU A 187 -1.45 1.70 4.23
CA LEU A 187 -0.54 1.41 5.32
C LEU A 187 -0.13 2.69 6.07
N LEU A 188 -0.05 2.61 7.38
CA LEU A 188 0.55 3.64 8.23
C LEU A 188 1.36 2.95 9.33
N ALA A 189 2.53 3.47 9.65
CA ALA A 189 3.28 3.04 10.81
C ALA A 189 3.86 4.27 11.52
N GLU A 190 3.79 4.25 12.84
CA GLU A 190 4.27 5.32 13.71
C GLU A 190 5.30 4.75 14.69
N ASP A 191 6.34 5.54 14.94
CA ASP A 191 7.26 5.23 16.03
C ASP A 191 6.61 5.53 17.39
N CYS A 192 7.28 5.14 18.47
CA CYS A 192 6.81 5.37 19.84
C CYS A 192 6.73 6.86 20.26
N LYS A 193 7.07 7.80 19.37
CA LYS A 193 6.89 9.24 19.56
C LYS A 193 5.73 9.80 18.72
N GLY A 194 4.99 8.95 18.02
CA GLY A 194 3.92 9.34 17.10
C GLY A 194 4.43 9.94 15.79
N LYS A 195 5.70 9.74 15.43
CA LYS A 195 6.24 10.19 14.15
C LYS A 195 5.96 9.13 13.08
N TYR A 196 5.42 9.57 11.96
CA TYR A 196 5.21 8.71 10.80
C TYR A 196 6.53 8.14 10.27
N MET A 197 6.59 6.81 10.25
CA MET A 197 7.63 6.02 9.60
C MET A 197 7.20 5.61 8.19
N LEU A 198 5.88 5.44 8.05
CA LEU A 198 5.15 5.13 6.82
C LEU A 198 4.06 6.20 6.72
N GLY A 199 4.18 7.14 5.80
CA GLY A 199 3.20 8.22 5.63
C GLY A 199 1.89 7.76 4.99
N VAL A 200 0.85 8.58 5.15
CA VAL A 200 -0.44 8.44 4.45
C VAL A 200 -0.20 8.46 2.92
N GLY A 201 -0.76 7.49 2.20
CA GLY A 201 -0.61 7.33 0.75
C GLY A 201 0.17 6.08 0.33
N ASN A 202 0.86 5.41 1.26
CA ASN A 202 1.48 4.13 0.94
C ASN A 202 0.41 3.05 0.77
N SER A 203 0.36 2.45 -0.42
CA SER A 203 -0.55 1.35 -0.72
C SER A 203 0.18 0.04 -0.98
N LEU A 204 -0.33 -1.04 -0.41
CA LEU A 204 0.09 -2.41 -0.63
C LEU A 204 -0.95 -3.14 -1.47
N ALA A 205 -0.56 -3.61 -2.65
CA ALA A 205 -1.35 -4.58 -3.40
C ALA A 205 -0.95 -5.99 -2.95
N TYR A 206 -1.80 -6.64 -2.18
CA TYR A 206 -1.58 -8.00 -1.68
C TYR A 206 -2.23 -9.04 -2.60
N SER A 207 -1.43 -9.99 -3.09
CA SER A 207 -1.83 -11.02 -4.05
C SER A 207 -2.43 -12.27 -3.41
N GLY A 208 -2.39 -12.39 -2.08
CA GLY A 208 -2.76 -13.64 -1.40
C GLY A 208 -1.64 -14.69 -1.46
N GLU A 209 -0.39 -14.28 -1.59
CA GLU A 209 0.78 -15.13 -1.40
C GLU A 209 1.57 -14.65 -0.18
N ASP A 210 2.40 -15.53 0.40
CA ASP A 210 3.30 -15.15 1.48
C ASP A 210 4.19 -13.98 1.04
N ALA A 211 4.16 -12.90 1.81
CA ALA A 211 4.88 -11.68 1.47
C ALA A 211 5.56 -11.10 2.71
N THR A 212 6.73 -10.49 2.52
CA THR A 212 7.39 -9.74 3.59
C THR A 212 7.40 -8.24 3.27
N LEU A 213 6.82 -7.44 4.17
CA LEU A 213 6.88 -5.99 4.18
C LEU A 213 7.96 -5.56 5.19
N SER A 214 9.09 -5.08 4.69
CA SER A 214 10.17 -4.59 5.57
C SER A 214 10.06 -3.08 5.83
N LEU A 215 10.10 -2.69 7.10
CA LEU A 215 10.10 -1.31 7.61
C LEU A 215 11.53 -0.81 7.83
N TYR A 216 11.81 0.43 7.45
CA TYR A 216 13.14 1.04 7.52
C TYR A 216 13.02 2.47 8.05
N ARG A 217 14.14 3.03 8.54
CA ARG A 217 14.21 4.44 8.91
C ARG A 217 13.89 5.37 7.75
N PRO A 218 13.11 6.44 7.99
CA PRO A 218 13.02 7.57 7.07
C PRO A 218 14.43 8.12 6.78
N GLY A 219 14.84 8.12 5.51
CA GLY A 219 16.14 8.64 5.04
C GLY A 219 17.20 7.58 4.72
N ASP A 220 17.05 6.34 5.19
CA ASP A 220 18.08 5.28 5.02
C ASP A 220 17.88 4.42 3.75
N ARG A 221 17.09 4.88 2.74
CA ARG A 221 16.80 4.12 1.50
C ARG A 221 17.04 4.86 0.18
N PRO A 222 17.30 4.11 -0.92
CA PRO A 222 17.29 4.64 -2.29
C PRO A 222 15.86 4.93 -2.78
N ALA A 223 15.53 6.22 -2.91
CA ALA A 223 14.42 6.88 -3.63
C ALA A 223 12.94 6.42 -3.43
N ASN A 224 12.63 5.15 -3.20
CA ASN A 224 11.28 4.64 -2.99
C ASN A 224 11.23 3.79 -1.71
N GLY A 225 10.46 4.23 -0.71
CA GLY A 225 10.53 3.80 0.69
C GLY A 225 10.21 2.33 1.04
N PHE A 226 10.07 1.40 0.08
CA PHE A 226 9.64 0.03 0.34
C PHE A 226 10.44 -1.03 -0.43
N GLY A 227 10.53 -2.21 0.18
CA GLY A 227 11.09 -3.40 -0.43
C GLY A 227 10.14 -4.52 -0.05
N ILE A 228 9.29 -4.90 -0.99
CA ILE A 228 8.50 -6.11 -0.88
C ILE A 228 9.35 -7.21 -1.49
N SER A 229 9.83 -8.12 -0.65
CA SER A 229 10.47 -9.34 -1.13
C SER A 229 9.46 -10.47 -1.01
N ASN A 230 9.15 -11.10 -2.14
CA ASN A 230 8.58 -12.43 -2.16
C ASN A 230 9.79 -13.38 -2.20
N GLU A 231 9.94 -14.25 -1.19
CA GLU A 231 11.06 -15.21 -1.16
C GLU A 231 10.93 -16.31 -2.22
N SER A 232 9.82 -16.35 -2.98
CA SER A 232 9.76 -17.13 -4.20
C SER A 232 10.40 -16.35 -5.35
N SER A 233 11.50 -16.91 -5.89
CA SER A 233 12.16 -16.49 -7.15
C SER A 233 11.14 -15.92 -8.14
N ARG A 234 11.28 -14.65 -8.56
CA ARG A 234 10.36 -13.99 -9.51
C ARG A 234 10.18 -14.88 -10.75
N LYS A 235 9.04 -15.56 -10.84
CA LYS A 235 8.70 -16.35 -12.02
C LYS A 235 8.24 -15.39 -13.11
N ILE A 236 8.74 -15.59 -14.33
CA ILE A 236 8.21 -14.94 -15.52
C ILE A 236 7.04 -15.79 -16.00
N CYS A 237 5.83 -15.25 -15.90
CA CYS A 237 4.61 -15.99 -16.24
C CYS A 237 4.28 -15.91 -17.73
N LYS A 238 4.63 -14.81 -18.41
CA LYS A 238 4.23 -14.60 -19.81
C LYS A 238 5.19 -13.65 -20.54
N VAL A 239 5.64 -14.08 -21.71
CA VAL A 239 6.32 -13.23 -22.70
C VAL A 239 5.40 -13.13 -23.90
N VAL A 240 5.04 -11.91 -24.31
CA VAL A 240 4.24 -11.63 -25.50
C VAL A 240 5.16 -10.98 -26.52
N ILE A 241 5.37 -11.63 -27.66
CA ILE A 241 6.13 -11.06 -28.78
C ILE A 241 5.09 -10.61 -29.80
N ASP A 242 5.09 -9.31 -30.13
CA ASP A 242 4.23 -8.77 -31.18
C ASP A 242 5.09 -8.56 -32.42
N ALA A 243 4.85 -9.37 -33.44
CA ALA A 243 5.65 -9.37 -34.66
C ALA A 243 4.74 -9.04 -35.84
N ASP A 244 4.33 -7.79 -35.95
CA ASP A 244 3.40 -7.30 -36.97
C ASP A 244 3.95 -7.34 -38.41
N THR A 245 5.19 -7.81 -38.65
CA THR A 245 5.86 -7.68 -39.96
C THR A 245 6.69 -8.89 -40.44
N LEU A 246 6.47 -10.11 -39.94
CA LEU A 246 7.25 -11.28 -40.39
C LEU A 246 6.47 -12.17 -41.38
N ASP A 247 6.95 -12.24 -42.63
CA ASP A 247 6.50 -13.17 -43.67
C ASP A 247 7.00 -14.63 -43.43
N GLU A 248 7.91 -14.85 -42.47
CA GLU A 248 8.45 -16.16 -42.12
C GLU A 248 8.12 -16.59 -40.67
N PRO A 249 7.94 -17.90 -40.41
CA PRO A 249 7.57 -18.40 -39.08
C PRO A 249 8.69 -18.21 -38.05
N VAL A 250 8.36 -17.57 -36.93
CA VAL A 250 9.24 -17.45 -35.76
C VAL A 250 9.11 -18.70 -34.89
N ASN A 251 10.22 -19.38 -34.64
CA ASN A 251 10.27 -20.50 -33.68
C ASN A 251 10.72 -19.98 -32.31
N VAL A 252 9.83 -20.07 -31.32
CA VAL A 252 10.14 -19.80 -29.92
C VAL A 252 10.70 -21.08 -29.30
N LEU A 253 11.97 -21.07 -28.90
CA LEU A 253 12.57 -22.21 -28.22
C LEU A 253 12.24 -22.13 -26.73
N THR A 254 11.45 -23.08 -26.23
CA THR A 254 11.23 -23.25 -24.78
C THR A 254 12.33 -24.12 -24.17
N PRO A 255 12.88 -23.79 -22.99
CA PRO A 255 13.90 -24.62 -22.37
C PRO A 255 13.32 -25.96 -21.90
N ASN A 256 13.86 -27.07 -22.39
CA ASN A 256 13.68 -28.40 -21.82
C ASN A 256 14.92 -28.76 -20.98
N SER A 257 15.04 -28.27 -19.74
CA SER A 257 15.89 -28.90 -18.69
C SER A 257 15.76 -28.23 -17.32
N ILE A 258 15.93 -29.06 -16.29
CA ILE A 258 15.74 -28.84 -14.85
C ILE A 258 16.86 -27.97 -14.22
N ILE A 259 16.42 -26.87 -13.59
CA ILE A 259 16.78 -26.24 -12.30
C ILE A 259 18.24 -26.15 -11.85
N ASN A 260 18.73 -24.91 -11.71
CA ASN A 260 19.69 -24.50 -10.68
C ASN A 260 19.28 -23.10 -10.17
N GLU A 261 19.17 -22.93 -8.84
CA GLU A 261 18.35 -21.90 -8.15
C GLU A 261 18.85 -20.44 -8.24
N ASN A 262 19.88 -20.16 -9.04
CA ASN A 262 20.49 -18.82 -9.14
C ASN A 262 20.78 -18.34 -10.57
N LYS A 263 20.12 -18.87 -11.61
CA LYS A 263 20.36 -18.41 -12.99
C LYS A 263 19.10 -18.19 -13.82
N MET A 264 18.95 -16.91 -14.21
CA MET A 264 18.40 -16.32 -15.45
C MET A 264 17.57 -17.24 -16.35
N HIS A 265 16.31 -16.84 -16.60
CA HIS A 265 15.47 -17.41 -17.65
C HIS A 265 15.93 -16.92 -19.03
N ILE A 266 16.49 -17.82 -19.84
CA ILE A 266 16.91 -17.52 -21.21
C ILE A 266 15.72 -17.78 -22.15
N PHE A 267 15.28 -16.76 -22.89
CA PHE A 267 14.36 -16.91 -24.01
C PHE A 267 15.14 -16.67 -25.31
N GLY A 268 15.28 -17.70 -26.14
CA GLY A 268 15.89 -17.59 -27.45
C GLY A 268 14.81 -17.39 -28.52
N VAL A 269 14.89 -16.28 -29.26
CA VAL A 269 14.12 -16.08 -30.49
C VAL A 269 15.04 -16.41 -31.66
N ALA A 270 14.77 -17.51 -32.37
CA ALA A 270 15.53 -17.87 -33.56
C ALA A 270 14.87 -17.25 -34.80
N ILE A 271 15.61 -16.37 -35.48
CA ILE A 271 15.19 -15.76 -36.75
C ILE A 271 15.97 -16.45 -37.88
N GLY A 272 15.30 -16.77 -38.99
CA GLY A 272 15.88 -17.48 -40.13
C GLY A 272 17.09 -16.75 -40.75
N PRO A 273 18.02 -17.48 -41.41
CA PRO A 273 19.32 -16.96 -41.87
C PRO A 273 19.28 -15.89 -42.98
N HIS A 274 18.09 -15.45 -43.40
CA HIS A 274 17.90 -14.53 -44.52
C HIS A 274 16.97 -13.34 -44.22
N ALA A 275 16.62 -13.09 -42.95
CA ALA A 275 15.81 -11.93 -42.61
C ALA A 275 16.62 -10.62 -42.70
N PRO A 276 16.07 -9.53 -43.29
CA PRO A 276 16.63 -8.18 -43.13
C PRO A 276 16.62 -7.76 -41.65
N ASP A 277 17.26 -6.64 -41.29
CA ASP A 277 17.23 -6.08 -39.93
C ASP A 277 15.80 -6.16 -39.35
N VAL A 278 15.61 -7.00 -38.33
CA VAL A 278 14.29 -7.20 -37.73
C VAL A 278 14.10 -6.20 -36.60
N ILE A 279 12.97 -5.52 -36.63
CA ILE A 279 12.51 -4.68 -35.53
C ILE A 279 11.55 -5.55 -34.70
N LEU A 280 11.91 -5.80 -33.45
CA LEU A 280 11.10 -6.60 -32.53
C LEU A 280 10.47 -5.70 -31.47
N ASP A 281 9.18 -5.94 -31.24
CA ASP A 281 8.45 -5.46 -30.08
C ASP A 281 8.11 -6.66 -29.19
N PHE A 282 8.47 -6.61 -27.91
CA PHE A 282 8.07 -7.64 -26.96
C PHE A 282 7.71 -7.06 -25.60
N SER A 283 6.76 -7.72 -24.93
CA SER A 283 6.33 -7.40 -23.59
C SER A 283 6.60 -8.58 -22.65
N VAL A 284 7.28 -8.31 -21.54
CA VAL A 284 7.51 -9.28 -20.46
C VAL A 284 6.56 -8.94 -19.33
N ILE A 285 5.78 -9.94 -18.89
CA ILE A 285 4.84 -9.82 -17.77
C ILE A 285 5.30 -10.77 -16.67
N ALA A 286 5.67 -10.19 -15.53
CA ALA A 286 5.98 -10.93 -14.31
C ALA A 286 4.70 -11.48 -13.67
N CYS A 287 4.84 -12.56 -12.88
CA CYS A 287 3.68 -13.19 -12.24
C CYS A 287 2.95 -12.27 -11.24
N ASP A 288 3.61 -11.24 -10.73
CA ASP A 288 3.03 -10.21 -9.86
C ASP A 288 2.27 -9.11 -10.63
N GLY A 289 2.16 -9.23 -11.96
CA GLY A 289 1.47 -8.27 -12.82
C GLY A 289 2.33 -7.08 -13.25
N ALA A 290 3.58 -6.97 -12.79
CA ALA A 290 4.50 -5.99 -13.34
C ALA A 290 4.79 -6.32 -14.82
N SER A 291 4.78 -5.29 -15.66
CA SER A 291 5.04 -5.47 -17.09
C SER A 291 6.10 -4.49 -17.59
N MET A 292 6.89 -4.94 -18.54
CA MET A 292 7.84 -4.13 -19.29
C MET A 292 7.60 -4.37 -20.78
N SER A 293 7.55 -3.29 -21.57
CA SER A 293 7.51 -3.37 -23.03
C SER A 293 8.81 -2.84 -23.59
N VAL A 294 9.40 -3.56 -24.53
CA VAL A 294 10.54 -3.12 -25.33
C VAL A 294 10.03 -2.92 -26.75
N LYS A 295 10.15 -1.70 -27.26
CA LYS A 295 9.75 -1.34 -28.62
C LYS A 295 10.95 -0.98 -29.48
N ASN A 296 10.83 -1.26 -30.77
CA ASN A 296 11.78 -0.92 -31.81
C ASN A 296 13.19 -1.51 -31.60
N LEU A 297 13.30 -2.70 -31.02
CA LEU A 297 14.60 -3.34 -30.86
C LEU A 297 15.11 -3.76 -32.24
N LYS A 298 16.10 -3.02 -32.77
CA LYS A 298 16.74 -3.33 -34.04
C LYS A 298 17.77 -4.44 -33.84
N VAL A 299 17.47 -5.63 -34.34
CA VAL A 299 18.41 -6.76 -34.30
C VAL A 299 19.17 -6.82 -35.63
N PRO A 300 20.49 -6.52 -35.65
CA PRO A 300 21.27 -6.56 -36.87
C PRO A 300 21.38 -8.00 -37.38
N ASN A 301 21.35 -8.15 -38.70
CA ASN A 301 21.47 -9.45 -39.37
C ASN A 301 22.81 -10.13 -39.02
N MET A 302 22.77 -11.14 -38.13
CA MET A 302 23.89 -12.00 -37.79
C MET A 302 23.47 -13.47 -37.97
N ASN A 303 24.40 -14.34 -38.32
CA ASN A 303 24.15 -15.78 -38.36
C ASN A 303 23.80 -16.28 -36.94
N MET A 304 22.49 -16.42 -36.67
CA MET A 304 21.87 -16.78 -35.39
C MET A 304 22.29 -15.91 -34.19
N PRO A 305 21.65 -14.75 -33.97
CA PRO A 305 21.81 -14.04 -32.71
C PRO A 305 21.02 -14.76 -31.60
N ILE A 306 21.70 -15.21 -30.56
CA ILE A 306 21.06 -15.48 -29.27
C ILE A 306 20.97 -14.13 -28.55
N LEU A 307 19.80 -13.50 -28.60
CA LEU A 307 19.58 -12.27 -27.83
C LEU A 307 19.57 -12.65 -26.33
N THR A 308 20.59 -12.20 -25.60
CA THR A 308 20.65 -12.36 -24.15
C THR A 308 20.20 -11.06 -23.52
N VAL A 309 19.03 -11.06 -22.88
CA VAL A 309 18.57 -9.92 -22.07
C VAL A 309 19.31 -10.00 -20.74
N THR A 310 20.29 -9.12 -20.54
CA THR A 310 21.03 -8.99 -19.28
C THR A 310 20.42 -7.89 -18.41
N ASP A 311 20.70 -7.91 -17.10
CA ASP A 311 20.31 -6.84 -16.17
C ASP A 311 20.84 -5.46 -16.63
N GLU A 312 22.00 -5.42 -17.28
CA GLU A 312 22.58 -4.20 -17.87
C GLU A 312 21.77 -3.67 -19.07
N LEU A 313 21.14 -4.57 -19.85
CA LEU A 313 20.24 -4.20 -20.95
C LEU A 313 18.90 -3.69 -20.39
N LEU A 314 18.39 -4.32 -19.33
CA LEU A 314 17.20 -3.91 -18.58
C LEU A 314 17.34 -2.50 -17.97
N GLU A 315 18.50 -2.15 -17.42
CA GLU A 315 18.79 -0.80 -16.91
C GLU A 315 18.89 0.25 -18.02
N LYS A 316 19.39 -0.13 -19.21
CA LYS A 316 19.54 0.80 -20.36
C LYS A 316 18.26 0.98 -21.17
N SER A 317 17.34 0.01 -21.19
CA SER A 317 16.05 0.11 -21.89
C SER A 317 14.90 0.68 -21.05
N ALA A 318 15.16 1.06 -19.79
CA ALA A 318 14.19 1.78 -18.96
C ALA A 318 13.90 3.22 -19.43
N VAL A 319 14.58 3.66 -20.50
CA VAL A 319 14.27 4.90 -21.22
C VAL A 319 13.67 4.50 -22.56
N VAL A 320 12.52 5.08 -22.91
CA VAL A 320 11.68 4.81 -24.09
C VAL A 320 10.56 3.80 -23.85
N ASP A 321 9.60 4.17 -22.99
CA ASP A 321 8.19 3.86 -23.26
C ASP A 321 7.35 5.14 -23.17
N GLY A 322 6.56 5.37 -24.22
CA GLY A 322 5.69 6.52 -24.44
C GLY A 322 4.32 6.38 -23.77
N SER A 323 4.21 5.59 -22.70
CA SER A 323 3.14 5.74 -21.71
C SER A 323 3.70 6.65 -20.64
N ALA A 324 3.59 7.95 -20.85
CA ALA A 324 4.15 8.94 -19.95
C ALA A 324 3.39 8.91 -18.62
N ASN A 325 3.85 8.05 -17.71
CA ASN A 325 3.87 8.34 -16.29
C ASN A 325 4.79 9.56 -16.12
N PHE A 326 4.32 10.73 -16.57
CA PHE A 326 4.92 11.97 -16.17
C PHE A 326 4.90 11.93 -14.65
N SER A 327 6.08 11.95 -14.03
CA SER A 327 6.17 12.28 -12.62
C SER A 327 5.33 13.54 -12.43
N LEU A 328 4.23 13.43 -11.68
CA LEU A 328 3.21 14.49 -11.56
C LEU A 328 3.87 15.79 -11.08
N LEU A 329 4.95 15.64 -10.30
CA LEU A 329 5.87 16.68 -9.89
C LEU A 329 7.26 16.42 -10.48
N ARG A 330 7.91 17.47 -11.01
CA ARG A 330 9.26 17.42 -11.57
C ARG A 330 10.28 18.01 -10.60
N PHE A 331 11.51 17.48 -10.64
CA PHE A 331 12.60 17.81 -9.71
C PHE A 331 13.85 18.39 -10.42
N ASP A 332 13.85 18.36 -11.74
CA ASP A 332 14.95 18.73 -12.66
C ASP A 332 14.83 20.16 -13.18
N GLY A 333 14.30 21.05 -12.36
CA GLY A 333 14.06 22.43 -12.74
C GLY A 333 13.38 23.24 -11.66
N ILE A 334 12.70 24.31 -12.09
CA ILE A 334 11.94 25.21 -11.22
C ILE A 334 10.56 25.46 -11.80
N TYR A 335 9.59 25.61 -10.91
CA TYR A 335 8.26 26.08 -11.25
C TYR A 335 8.22 27.60 -11.04
N TYR A 336 7.57 28.33 -11.95
CA TYR A 336 7.52 29.78 -11.87
C TYR A 336 6.17 30.36 -12.30
N VAL A 337 5.80 31.48 -11.69
CA VAL A 337 4.66 32.30 -12.13
C VAL A 337 5.14 33.75 -12.30
N PRO A 338 4.89 34.39 -13.45
CA PRO A 338 5.23 35.80 -13.65
C PRO A 338 4.24 36.70 -12.91
N GLU A 339 4.76 37.68 -12.20
CA GLU A 339 4.00 38.75 -11.55
C GLU A 339 4.43 40.14 -12.06
N ALA A 340 3.78 41.19 -11.57
CA ALA A 340 4.06 42.57 -11.99
C ALA A 340 5.47 43.03 -11.57
N GLY A 341 6.47 42.72 -12.41
CA GLY A 341 7.86 43.16 -12.24
C GLY A 341 8.78 42.18 -11.52
N TYR A 342 8.30 40.96 -11.21
CA TYR A 342 9.10 39.86 -10.66
C TYR A 342 8.49 38.50 -11.05
N PHE A 343 9.15 37.44 -10.65
CA PHE A 343 8.70 36.07 -10.78
C PHE A 343 8.72 35.41 -9.41
N HIS A 344 7.69 34.62 -9.13
CA HIS A 344 7.64 33.76 -7.95
C HIS A 344 8.03 32.35 -8.36
N TYR A 345 8.91 31.72 -7.58
CA TYR A 345 9.56 30.46 -7.92
C TYR A 345 9.36 29.43 -6.83
N LEU A 346 9.17 28.18 -7.25
CA LEU A 346 9.17 27.00 -6.40
C LEU A 346 10.14 25.96 -6.96
N ARG A 347 10.91 25.32 -6.09
CA ARG A 347 11.75 24.17 -6.44
C ARG A 347 11.53 23.03 -5.48
N PHE A 348 11.22 21.87 -6.02
CA PHE A 348 10.96 20.65 -5.26
C PHE A 348 12.17 19.73 -5.31
N TYR A 349 12.36 18.95 -4.25
CA TYR A 349 13.43 17.96 -4.11
C TYR A 349 12.87 16.61 -3.74
N LYS A 350 13.51 15.53 -4.21
CA LYS A 350 13.04 14.15 -4.00
C LYS A 350 12.95 13.72 -2.53
N ASP A 351 13.63 14.42 -1.63
CA ASP A 351 13.61 14.16 -0.20
C ASP A 351 12.47 14.88 0.54
N GLY A 352 11.50 15.44 -0.18
CA GLY A 352 10.31 16.06 0.40
C GLY A 352 10.49 17.55 0.71
N THR A 353 11.64 18.15 0.44
CA THR A 353 11.84 19.59 0.63
C THR A 353 11.33 20.41 -0.55
N VAL A 354 10.80 21.60 -0.25
CA VAL A 354 10.45 22.64 -1.23
C VAL A 354 11.10 23.96 -0.84
N VAL A 355 11.63 24.68 -1.83
CA VAL A 355 12.23 26.01 -1.67
C VAL A 355 11.42 27.02 -2.48
N ASP A 356 11.13 28.15 -1.86
CA ASP A 356 10.31 29.25 -2.35
C ASP A 356 11.11 30.56 -2.37
N GLY A 357 11.01 31.31 -3.47
CA GLY A 357 11.56 32.65 -3.53
C GLY A 357 11.04 33.51 -4.67
N SER A 358 11.19 34.83 -4.52
CA SER A 358 10.76 35.83 -5.51
C SER A 358 11.95 36.65 -6.03
N PHE A 359 12.12 36.70 -7.35
CA PHE A 359 13.23 37.40 -7.99
C PHE A 359 12.78 38.16 -9.24
N ARG A 360 13.54 39.21 -9.60
CA ARG A 360 13.34 39.91 -10.89
C ARG A 360 13.98 39.20 -12.07
N ASP A 361 14.93 38.30 -11.79
CA ASP A 361 15.58 37.49 -12.79
C ASP A 361 14.58 36.51 -13.41
N LYS A 362 14.76 36.21 -14.70
CA LYS A 362 14.01 35.21 -15.44
C LYS A 362 14.43 33.78 -15.02
N PRO A 363 13.63 32.73 -15.33
CA PRO A 363 13.91 31.37 -14.88
C PRO A 363 15.31 30.86 -15.20
N GLU A 364 15.87 31.23 -16.36
CA GLU A 364 17.20 30.78 -16.80
C GLU A 364 18.34 31.22 -15.87
N LYS A 365 18.15 32.32 -15.13
CA LYS A 365 19.13 32.86 -14.17
C LYS A 365 18.76 32.59 -12.72
N ALA A 366 17.47 32.36 -12.44
CA ALA A 366 16.97 32.14 -11.10
C ALA A 366 17.33 30.74 -10.59
N VAL A 367 17.43 29.75 -11.47
CA VAL A 367 17.64 28.34 -11.12
C VAL A 367 18.87 28.08 -10.23
N ASP A 368 19.97 28.80 -10.46
CA ASP A 368 21.20 28.69 -9.65
C ASP A 368 21.06 29.27 -8.24
N ARG A 369 20.07 30.14 -8.04
CA ARG A 369 19.80 30.84 -6.78
C ARG A 369 18.75 30.14 -5.95
N ILE A 370 17.74 29.52 -6.58
CA ILE A 370 16.70 28.74 -5.89
C ILE A 370 17.29 27.36 -5.54
N LYS A 371 18.00 27.26 -4.42
CA LYS A 371 18.54 26.00 -3.91
C LYS A 371 18.51 25.93 -2.37
N LYS A 372 18.58 24.72 -1.80
CA LYS A 372 18.57 24.50 -0.33
C LYS A 372 19.66 25.29 0.39
N ASP A 373 20.89 25.17 -0.09
CA ASP A 373 22.02 25.96 0.45
C ASP A 373 22.09 27.36 -0.18
N GLY A 374 20.93 27.91 -0.54
CA GLY A 374 20.80 29.19 -1.24
C GLY A 374 20.95 30.38 -0.31
N HIS A 375 20.53 31.54 -0.80
CA HIS A 375 20.56 32.78 -0.04
C HIS A 375 19.72 32.67 1.26
N GLU A 376 20.18 33.34 2.33
CA GLU A 376 19.53 33.51 3.65
C GLU A 376 18.02 33.86 3.61
N PHE A 377 17.53 34.38 2.49
CA PHE A 377 16.17 34.91 2.37
C PHE A 377 15.18 33.98 1.66
N LEU A 378 15.59 32.77 1.29
CA LEU A 378 14.67 31.79 0.71
C LEU A 378 13.78 31.19 1.81
N ALA A 379 12.52 30.95 1.49
CA ALA A 379 11.63 30.21 2.35
C ALA A 379 11.75 28.71 2.03
N GLU A 380 11.75 27.88 3.07
CA GLU A 380 11.86 26.43 2.92
C GLU A 380 10.70 25.73 3.61
N GLY A 381 10.33 24.56 3.12
CA GLY A 381 9.25 23.75 3.66
C GLY A 381 9.38 22.29 3.33
N GLU A 382 8.49 21.49 3.90
CA GLU A 382 8.25 20.11 3.50
C GLU A 382 6.94 20.01 2.73
N TYR A 383 6.90 19.13 1.73
CA TYR A 383 5.70 18.89 0.92
C TYR A 383 5.24 17.44 1.00
N VAL A 384 3.94 17.25 0.82
CA VAL A 384 3.30 15.95 0.62
C VAL A 384 2.71 15.93 -0.78
N LEU A 385 3.12 14.94 -1.58
CA LEU A 385 2.55 14.66 -2.91
C LEU A 385 1.74 13.36 -2.81
N PHE A 386 0.46 13.43 -3.16
CA PHE A 386 -0.45 12.30 -3.16
C PHE A 386 -0.46 11.60 -4.54
N ASP A 387 -0.87 10.33 -4.58
CA ASP A 387 -0.92 9.52 -5.82
C ASP A 387 -1.80 10.12 -6.93
N ASP A 388 -2.80 10.93 -6.55
CA ASP A 388 -3.70 11.62 -7.48
C ASP A 388 -3.14 12.97 -7.98
N GLY A 389 -1.90 13.30 -7.61
CA GLY A 389 -1.22 14.54 -7.98
C GLY A 389 -1.56 15.71 -7.07
N ARG A 390 -2.40 15.54 -6.05
CA ARG A 390 -2.57 16.60 -5.05
C ARG A 390 -1.26 16.90 -4.35
N LEU A 391 -1.07 18.17 -3.99
CA LEU A 391 0.13 18.69 -3.36
C LEU A 391 -0.29 19.59 -2.19
N ASP A 392 0.29 19.38 -1.00
CA ASP A 392 0.12 20.25 0.18
C ASP A 392 1.51 20.54 0.77
N PHE A 393 1.81 21.81 1.02
CA PHE A 393 3.05 22.22 1.65
C PHE A 393 2.94 23.59 2.31
N THR A 394 3.87 23.88 3.22
CA THR A 394 4.03 25.20 3.82
C THR A 394 5.49 25.59 3.76
N THR A 395 5.80 26.74 3.16
CA THR A 395 7.15 27.31 3.21
C THR A 395 7.23 28.32 4.33
N SER A 396 8.39 28.39 4.99
CA SER A 396 8.65 29.29 6.10
C SER A 396 9.98 30.01 5.90
N SER A 397 9.99 31.30 6.19
CA SER A 397 11.19 32.13 6.29
C SER A 397 11.31 32.71 7.69
N SER A 398 12.41 33.42 7.98
CA SER A 398 12.55 34.21 9.21
C SER A 398 11.46 35.26 9.37
N ALA A 399 10.85 35.70 8.28
CA ALA A 399 9.72 36.62 8.32
C ALA A 399 8.46 35.88 8.79
N ARG A 400 7.94 34.93 8.01
CA ARG A 400 6.67 34.19 8.22
C ARG A 400 6.51 32.99 7.26
N SER A 401 5.37 32.30 7.36
CA SER A 401 4.98 31.14 6.56
C SER A 401 3.90 31.44 5.49
N VAL A 402 3.92 30.66 4.42
CA VAL A 402 2.92 30.65 3.33
C VAL A 402 2.48 29.21 3.09
N LYS A 403 1.16 28.96 3.12
CA LYS A 403 0.58 27.64 2.85
C LYS A 403 0.17 27.51 1.39
N TYR A 404 0.40 26.35 0.82
CA TYR A 404 0.08 26.00 -0.56
C TYR A 404 -0.69 24.69 -0.59
N TYR A 405 -1.73 24.62 -1.42
CA TYR A 405 -2.41 23.36 -1.71
C TYR A 405 -2.94 23.36 -3.15
N GLY A 406 -2.88 22.23 -3.84
CA GLY A 406 -3.28 22.17 -5.24
C GLY A 406 -2.97 20.86 -5.95
N ILE A 407 -2.74 20.92 -7.26
CA ILE A 407 -2.52 19.74 -8.12
C ILE A 407 -1.27 19.93 -8.98
N ALA A 408 -0.44 18.89 -9.06
CA ALA A 408 0.72 18.80 -9.93
C ALA A 408 0.36 18.07 -11.24
N LYS A 409 0.68 18.69 -12.38
CA LYS A 409 0.34 18.22 -13.74
C LYS A 409 1.59 18.12 -14.63
N GLY A 410 2.68 17.57 -14.09
CA GLY A 410 3.98 17.47 -14.75
C GLY A 410 4.64 18.83 -14.93
N ASN A 411 4.42 19.48 -16.08
CA ASN A 411 5.02 20.77 -16.41
C ASN A 411 4.25 21.98 -15.86
N GLN A 412 3.18 21.77 -15.08
CA GLN A 412 2.42 22.82 -14.44
C GLN A 412 2.01 22.44 -13.02
N LEU A 413 1.88 23.45 -12.16
CA LEU A 413 1.23 23.32 -10.86
C LEU A 413 0.06 24.30 -10.81
N GLU A 414 -1.10 23.83 -10.37
CA GLU A 414 -2.26 24.67 -10.07
C GLU A 414 -2.41 24.73 -8.55
N LEU A 415 -1.95 25.82 -7.94
CA LEU A 415 -1.87 25.95 -6.48
C LEU A 415 -2.71 27.11 -5.99
N HIS A 416 -3.46 26.87 -4.92
CA HIS A 416 -3.97 27.92 -4.06
C HIS A 416 -2.92 28.28 -3.01
N LEU A 417 -2.67 29.56 -2.85
CA LEU A 417 -1.71 30.14 -1.91
C LEU A 417 -2.48 30.89 -0.82
N HIS A 418 -2.13 30.65 0.45
CA HIS A 418 -2.58 31.45 1.59
C HIS A 418 -1.37 31.96 2.39
N SER A 419 -1.15 33.26 2.31
CA SER A 419 -0.11 33.97 3.05
C SER A 419 -0.62 34.35 4.44
N HIS A 420 0.01 33.78 5.48
CA HIS A 420 -0.29 34.13 6.87
C HIS A 420 0.36 35.48 7.28
N ILE A 421 0.95 36.20 6.32
CA ILE A 421 1.60 37.50 6.54
C ILE A 421 0.58 38.63 6.59
N ASN A 422 -0.30 38.63 5.62
CA ASN A 422 -1.24 39.69 5.34
C ASN A 422 -2.62 39.12 4.98
N ASP A 423 -2.84 37.83 5.27
CA ASP A 423 -4.04 37.09 4.91
C ASP A 423 -4.34 37.10 3.40
N PHE A 424 -3.30 37.33 2.58
CA PHE A 424 -3.43 37.32 1.14
C PHE A 424 -3.67 35.90 0.63
N GLN A 425 -4.64 35.75 -0.25
CA GLN A 425 -5.00 34.48 -0.88
C GLN A 425 -5.10 34.66 -2.39
N THR A 426 -4.59 33.69 -3.15
CA THR A 426 -4.67 33.71 -4.60
C THR A 426 -4.49 32.32 -5.19
N ASP A 427 -4.89 32.14 -6.44
CA ASP A 427 -4.67 30.94 -7.22
C ASP A 427 -3.61 31.21 -8.28
N TYR A 428 -2.55 30.39 -8.30
CA TYR A 428 -1.47 30.48 -9.27
C TYR A 428 -1.38 29.23 -10.13
N VAL A 429 -1.05 29.46 -11.41
CA VAL A 429 -0.64 28.41 -12.34
C VAL A 429 0.85 28.58 -12.61
N TYR A 430 1.66 27.74 -11.98
CA TYR A 430 3.10 27.73 -12.19
C TYR A 430 3.42 26.96 -13.46
N ASN A 431 4.36 27.47 -14.24
CA ASN A 431 4.92 26.79 -15.41
C ASN A 431 6.29 26.23 -15.05
N PHE A 432 6.63 25.07 -15.61
CA PHE A 432 7.93 24.45 -15.37
C PHE A 432 8.99 24.96 -16.34
N TYR A 433 10.14 25.34 -15.80
CA TYR A 433 11.37 25.59 -16.53
C TYR A 433 12.37 24.47 -16.20
N GLU A 434 12.67 23.66 -17.20
CA GLU A 434 13.62 22.55 -17.13
C GLU A 434 15.07 23.07 -17.17
N HIS A 435 15.92 22.52 -16.31
CA HIS A 435 17.34 22.85 -16.32
C HIS A 435 18.19 21.60 -16.10
N TRP A 436 18.73 21.10 -17.22
CA TRP A 436 19.44 19.82 -17.32
C TRP A 436 20.76 19.76 -16.56
N ASP A 437 21.37 20.90 -16.20
CA ASP A 437 22.69 20.94 -15.56
C ASP A 437 22.65 20.75 -14.03
N LEU A 438 21.47 20.52 -13.44
CA LEU A 438 21.29 20.40 -11.99
C LEU A 438 21.54 18.99 -11.41
N TYR A 439 21.81 18.01 -12.27
CA TYR A 439 22.12 16.64 -11.86
C TYR A 439 23.46 16.21 -12.47
N PRO A 440 24.57 16.23 -11.69
CA PRO A 440 25.84 15.64 -12.12
C PRO A 440 25.81 14.11 -12.17
#